data_AF-A0A5J4UKV2-F1
#
_entry.id   AF-A0A5J4UKV2-F1
#
_cell.length_a   1.000
_cell.length_b   1.000
_cell.length_c   1.000
_cell.angle_alpha   90.00
_cell.angle_beta   90.00
_cell.angle_gamma   90.00
#
_symmetry.space_group_name_H-M   'P 1'
#
loop_
_entity.id
_entity.type
_entity.pdbx_description
1 polymer ?
#
loop_
_entity_poly.entity_id
_entity_poly.type
_entity_poly.pdbx_seq_one_letter_code
_entity_poly.pdbx_strand_id
1 'polypeptide(L)'
;MTDVQASEIDFWATNILDEQNGEARRREIQCLSLLPVTSVLVPDNVLDAKRSPIDKILQSEQALALYNFRIGVGMLAHSCEQQEDNLAIEILSLMIHNLREAQRTHFVRARNEN
;
A
#
# COMPACT_ATOMS: atom_id res chain seq x y z
N MET A 1 4.06 -30.50 -27.04
CA MET A 1 4.73 -30.16 -25.76
C MET A 1 4.61 -28.68 -25.40
N THR A 2 3.88 -27.87 -26.18
CA THR A 2 3.76 -26.40 -26.05
C THR A 2 2.54 -25.95 -25.25
N ASP A 3 1.41 -26.66 -25.33
CA ASP A 3 0.17 -26.26 -24.63
C ASP A 3 0.26 -26.34 -23.09
N VAL A 4 0.96 -27.35 -22.56
CA VAL A 4 1.12 -27.51 -21.11
C VAL A 4 1.92 -26.35 -20.53
N GLN A 5 2.97 -25.91 -21.23
CA GLN A 5 3.84 -24.83 -20.78
C GLN A 5 3.14 -23.46 -20.84
N ALA A 6 2.28 -23.24 -21.84
CA ALA A 6 1.45 -22.04 -21.91
C ALA A 6 0.40 -22.01 -20.78
N SER A 7 -0.23 -23.15 -20.48
CA SER A 7 -1.21 -23.26 -19.40
C SER A 7 -0.61 -23.01 -18.02
N GLU A 8 0.66 -23.39 -17.83
CA GLU A 8 1.39 -23.15 -16.57
C GLU A 8 1.71 -21.67 -16.40
N ILE A 9 2.13 -20.98 -17.47
CA ILE A 9 2.42 -19.54 -17.45
C ILE A 9 1.15 -18.73 -17.15
N ASP A 10 0.03 -19.04 -17.81
CA ASP A 10 -1.25 -18.38 -17.54
C ASP A 10 -1.74 -18.62 -16.10
N PHE A 11 -1.51 -19.82 -15.57
CA PHE A 11 -1.85 -20.14 -14.18
C PHE A 11 -1.04 -19.30 -13.20
N TRP A 12 0.29 -19.21 -13.37
CA TRP A 12 1.14 -18.39 -12.51
C TRP A 12 0.83 -16.89 -12.64
N ALA A 13 0.56 -16.40 -13.86
CA ALA A 13 0.17 -15.01 -14.09
C ALA A 13 -1.15 -14.66 -13.37
N THR A 14 -2.13 -15.56 -13.43
CA THR A 14 -3.42 -15.38 -12.76
C THR A 14 -3.27 -15.35 -11.24
N ASN A 15 -2.45 -16.24 -10.69
CA ASN A 15 -2.24 -16.33 -9.24
C ASN A 15 -1.52 -15.09 -8.68
N ILE A 16 -0.53 -14.56 -9.40
CA ILE A 16 0.17 -13.32 -9.03
C ILE A 16 -0.80 -12.14 -9.05
N LEU A 17 -1.65 -12.02 -10.07
CA LEU A 17 -2.64 -10.94 -10.15
C LEU A 17 -3.66 -11.00 -9.02
N ASP A 18 -4.12 -12.21 -8.63
CA ASP A 18 -5.08 -12.37 -7.54
C ASP A 18 -4.47 -12.02 -6.17
N GLU A 19 -3.21 -12.42 -5.93
CA GLU A 19 -2.49 -12.07 -4.70
C GLU A 19 -2.25 -10.56 -4.58
N GLN A 20 -1.87 -9.89 -5.69
CA GLN A 20 -1.72 -8.43 -5.73
C GLN A 20 -3.05 -7.71 -5.48
N ASN A 21 -4.16 -8.18 -6.06
CA ASN A 21 -5.48 -7.62 -5.82
C ASN A 21 -5.94 -7.80 -4.36
N GLY A 22 -5.68 -8.98 -3.78
CA GLY A 22 -5.96 -9.25 -2.38
C GLY A 22 -5.17 -8.34 -1.44
N GLU A 23 -3.90 -8.10 -1.75
CA GLU A 23 -3.00 -7.23 -1.01
C GLU A 23 -3.43 -5.75 -1.11
N ALA A 24 -3.70 -5.25 -2.32
CA ALA A 24 -4.18 -3.89 -2.56
C ALA A 24 -5.48 -3.60 -1.80
N ARG A 25 -6.44 -4.54 -1.83
CA ARG A 25 -7.70 -4.41 -1.11
C ARG A 25 -7.52 -4.37 0.41
N ARG A 26 -6.58 -5.16 0.97
CA ARG A 26 -6.28 -5.12 2.42
C ARG A 26 -5.69 -3.77 2.83
N ARG A 27 -4.86 -3.16 1.98
CA ARG A 27 -4.24 -1.84 2.23
C ARG A 27 -5.24 -0.69 2.05
N GLU A 28 -6.11 -0.75 1.05
CA GLU A 28 -7.18 0.23 0.84
C GLU A 28 -8.10 0.30 2.07
N ILE A 29 -8.46 -0.85 2.65
CA ILE A 29 -9.27 -0.92 3.88
C ILE A 29 -8.52 -0.30 5.08
N GLN A 30 -7.20 -0.53 5.18
CA GLN A 30 -6.37 0.11 6.22
C GLN A 30 -6.32 1.64 6.04
N CYS A 31 -6.14 2.14 4.81
CA CYS A 31 -6.14 3.57 4.52
C CYS A 31 -7.51 4.23 4.74
N LEU A 32 -8.61 3.58 4.32
CA LEU A 32 -9.97 4.09 4.51
C LEU A 32 -10.35 4.20 6.01
N SER A 33 -9.82 3.31 6.86
CA SER A 33 -10.02 3.38 8.31
C SER A 33 -9.35 4.60 8.95
N LEU A 34 -8.43 5.29 8.26
CA LEU A 34 -7.74 6.49 8.72
C LEU A 34 -8.47 7.80 8.35
N LEU A 35 -9.48 7.75 7.48
CA LEU A 35 -10.17 8.92 6.91
C LEU A 35 -11.23 9.62 7.81
N PRO A 36 -11.96 8.99 8.75
CA PRO A 36 -13.15 9.62 9.33
C PRO A 36 -12.91 10.24 10.72
N VAL A 37 -12.20 11.37 10.80
CA VAL A 37 -12.25 12.28 11.98
C VAL A 37 -12.27 13.76 11.58
N THR A 38 -12.53 14.08 10.31
CA THR A 38 -12.50 15.47 9.81
C THR A 38 -13.83 16.22 9.94
N SER A 39 -14.93 15.57 10.32
CA SER A 39 -16.27 16.17 10.26
C SER A 39 -16.77 16.87 11.52
N VAL A 40 -16.00 16.90 12.63
CA VAL A 40 -16.47 17.48 13.90
C VAL A 40 -15.46 18.48 14.46
N LEU A 41 -15.26 19.59 13.76
CA LEU A 41 -14.70 20.80 14.39
C LEU A 41 -15.50 22.00 13.92
N VAL A 42 -16.62 22.24 14.59
CA VAL A 42 -17.24 23.57 14.62
C VAL A 42 -16.37 24.40 15.59
N PRO A 43 -15.68 25.47 15.14
CA PRO A 43 -14.91 26.31 16.04
C PRO A 43 -15.89 27.22 16.78
N ASP A 44 -16.23 26.86 18.00
CA ASP A 44 -17.12 27.67 18.85
C ASP A 44 -16.32 28.74 19.60
N ASN A 45 -15.81 29.70 18.82
CA ASN A 45 -14.98 30.81 19.32
C ASN A 45 -15.80 31.77 20.22
N VAL A 46 -17.13 31.65 20.23
CA VAL A 46 -18.05 32.50 21.00
C VAL A 46 -18.28 31.96 22.42
N LEU A 47 -18.13 30.65 22.66
CA LEU A 47 -18.19 30.04 23.99
C LEU A 47 -16.88 30.12 24.81
N ASP A 48 -15.74 30.37 24.17
CA ASP A 48 -14.42 30.25 24.81
C ASP A 48 -14.14 31.34 25.88
N ALA A 49 -14.82 32.49 25.81
CA ALA A 49 -14.68 33.55 26.82
C ALA A 49 -15.35 33.20 28.17
N LYS A 50 -16.30 32.24 28.20
CA LYS A 50 -17.02 31.81 29.41
C LYS A 50 -16.60 30.43 29.92
N ARG A 51 -15.75 29.71 29.19
CA ARG A 51 -15.29 28.37 29.56
C ARG A 51 -14.32 28.41 30.74
N SER A 52 -14.43 27.41 31.61
CA SER A 52 -13.51 27.30 32.75
C SER A 52 -12.08 27.01 32.25
N PRO A 53 -11.05 27.33 33.04
CA PRO A 53 -9.66 26.97 32.70
C PRO A 53 -9.48 25.47 32.41
N ILE A 54 -10.26 24.60 33.06
CA ILE A 54 -10.23 23.15 32.86
C ILE A 54 -10.73 22.79 31.46
N ASP A 55 -11.82 23.41 31.00
CA ASP A 55 -12.37 23.16 29.66
C ASP A 55 -11.40 23.59 28.56
N LYS A 56 -10.62 24.65 28.80
CA LYS A 56 -9.60 25.13 27.86
C LYS A 56 -8.41 24.18 27.76
N ILE A 57 -8.00 23.59 28.88
CA ILE A 57 -6.95 22.56 28.90
C ILE A 57 -7.43 21.34 28.12
N LEU A 58 -8.65 20.86 28.41
CA LEU A 58 -9.23 19.70 27.72
C LEU A 58 -9.35 19.93 26.20
N GLN A 59 -9.78 21.12 25.78
CA GLN A 59 -9.88 21.47 24.37
C GLN A 59 -8.50 21.54 23.69
N SER A 60 -7.48 22.02 24.40
CA SER A 60 -6.10 22.05 23.89
C SER A 60 -5.53 20.64 23.75
N GLU A 61 -5.78 19.75 24.70
CA GLU A 61 -5.40 18.33 24.61
C GLU A 61 -6.10 17.63 23.45
N GLN A 62 -7.38 17.91 23.23
CA GLN A 62 -8.12 17.36 22.09
C GLN A 62 -7.55 17.85 20.75
N ALA A 63 -7.24 19.15 20.65
CA ALA A 63 -6.59 19.71 19.46
C ALA A 63 -5.21 19.09 19.20
N LEU A 64 -4.43 18.86 20.26
CA LEU A 64 -3.13 18.20 20.17
C LEU A 64 -3.27 16.73 19.73
N ALA A 65 -4.24 15.99 20.28
CA ALA A 65 -4.51 14.62 19.88
C ALA A 65 -4.92 14.52 18.40
N LEU A 66 -5.74 15.45 17.92
CA LEU A 66 -6.14 15.56 16.51
C LEU A 66 -4.94 15.88 15.60
N TYR A 67 -4.07 16.80 16.02
CA TYR A 67 -2.86 17.13 15.28
C TYR A 67 -1.93 15.93 15.15
N ASN A 68 -1.67 15.23 16.26
CA ASN A 68 -0.84 14.03 16.28
C ASN A 68 -1.45 12.91 15.43
N PHE A 69 -2.77 12.72 15.50
CA PHE A 69 -3.48 11.78 14.64
C PHE A 69 -3.28 12.10 13.16
N ARG A 70 -3.45 13.38 12.76
CA ARG A 70 -3.27 13.81 11.36
C ARG A 70 -1.85 13.57 10.85
N ILE A 71 -0.84 13.79 11.69
CA ILE A 71 0.56 13.46 11.35
C ILE A 71 0.71 11.95 11.15
N GLY A 72 0.19 11.15 12.08
CA GLY A 72 0.23 9.68 11.99
C GLY A 72 -0.42 9.16 10.71
N VAL A 73 -1.59 9.69 10.35
CA VAL A 73 -2.28 9.36 9.10
C VAL A 73 -1.45 9.75 7.88
N GLY A 74 -0.85 10.94 7.87
CA GLY A 74 0.00 11.38 6.76
C GLY A 74 1.24 10.51 6.57
N MET A 75 1.89 10.09 7.65
CA MET A 75 3.01 9.16 7.61
C MET A 75 2.60 7.77 7.12
N LEU A 76 1.44 7.27 7.55
CA LEU A 76 0.90 5.98 7.10
C LEU A 76 0.54 6.00 5.62
N ALA A 77 -0.14 7.04 5.14
CA ALA A 77 -0.48 7.20 3.72
C ALA A 77 0.78 7.20 2.85
N HIS A 78 1.79 7.98 3.22
CA HIS A 78 3.06 8.02 2.50
C HIS A 78 3.77 6.66 2.49
N SER A 79 3.77 5.96 3.62
CA SER A 79 4.39 4.63 3.73
C SER A 79 3.64 3.60 2.88
N CYS A 80 2.31 3.71 2.78
CA CYS A 80 1.47 2.85 1.96
C CYS A 80 1.79 3.04 0.46
N GLU A 81 1.86 4.28 0.00
CA GLU A 81 2.24 4.61 -1.39
C GLU A 81 3.65 4.09 -1.71
N GLN A 82 4.63 4.35 -0.84
CA GLN A 82 6.00 3.90 -1.06
C GLN A 82 6.14 2.37 -1.02
N GLN A 83 5.29 1.67 -0.27
CA GLN A 83 5.26 0.21 -0.26
C GLN A 83 4.80 -0.38 -1.60
N GLU A 84 3.88 0.26 -2.29
CA GLU A 84 3.42 -0.18 -3.62
C GLU A 84 4.52 -0.02 -4.67
N ASP A 85 5.22 1.12 -4.67
CA ASP A 85 6.35 1.36 -5.58
C ASP A 85 7.47 0.35 -5.34
N ASN A 86 7.83 0.10 -4.08
CA ASN A 86 8.85 -0.89 -3.73
C ASN A 86 8.46 -2.30 -4.19
N LEU A 87 7.19 -2.69 -4.00
CA LEU A 87 6.69 -4.00 -4.44
C LEU A 87 6.72 -4.13 -5.97
N ALA A 88 6.32 -3.09 -6.69
CA ALA A 88 6.40 -3.06 -8.14
C ALA A 88 7.84 -3.23 -8.64
N ILE A 89 8.81 -2.57 -7.99
CA ILE A 89 10.24 -2.69 -8.30
C ILE A 89 10.73 -4.13 -8.05
N GLU A 90 10.33 -4.76 -6.95
CA GLU A 90 10.70 -6.16 -6.63
C GLU A 90 10.16 -7.15 -7.67
N ILE A 91 8.89 -7.01 -8.05
CA ILE A 91 8.26 -7.88 -9.06
C ILE A 91 8.93 -7.72 -10.42
N LEU A 92 9.17 -6.48 -10.86
CA LEU A 92 9.87 -6.21 -12.13
C LEU A 92 11.27 -6.83 -12.13
N SER A 93 12.00 -6.72 -11.01
CA SER A 93 13.33 -7.31 -10.85
C SER A 93 13.28 -8.83 -10.97
N LEU A 94 12.28 -9.48 -10.36
CA LEU A 94 12.07 -10.91 -10.44
C LEU A 94 11.73 -11.37 -11.87
N MET A 95 10.85 -10.64 -12.57
CA MET A 95 10.50 -10.95 -13.95
C MET A 95 11.72 -10.86 -14.89
N ILE A 96 12.54 -9.81 -14.74
CA ILE A 96 13.77 -9.64 -15.53
C ILE A 96 14.75 -10.78 -15.25
N HIS A 97 14.88 -11.20 -13.99
CA HIS A 97 15.73 -12.33 -13.62
C HIS A 97 15.26 -13.63 -14.29
N ASN A 98 13.96 -13.94 -14.20
CA ASN A 98 13.39 -15.14 -14.79
C ASN A 98 13.52 -15.18 -16.31
N LEU A 99 13.30 -14.03 -16.98
CA LEU A 99 13.50 -13.93 -18.44
C LEU A 99 14.96 -14.20 -18.83
N ARG A 100 15.91 -13.67 -18.05
CA ARG A 100 17.34 -13.90 -18.30
C ARG A 100 17.71 -15.39 -18.13
N GLU A 101 17.18 -16.06 -17.11
CA GLU A 101 17.43 -17.49 -16.90
C GLU A 101 16.74 -18.36 -17.97
N ALA A 102 15.53 -18.00 -18.39
CA ALA A 102 14.85 -18.66 -19.52
C ALA A 102 15.66 -18.52 -20.83
N GLN A 103 16.23 -17.34 -21.10
CA GLN A 103 17.11 -17.15 -22.26
C GLN A 103 18.37 -18.03 -22.17
N ARG A 104 19.02 -18.09 -21.00
CA ARG A 104 20.22 -18.91 -20.79
C ARG A 104 19.95 -20.39 -21.02
N THR A 105 18.86 -20.91 -20.46
CA THR A 105 18.48 -22.31 -20.63
C THR A 105 18.15 -22.64 -22.09
N HIS A 106 17.46 -21.74 -22.80
CA HIS A 106 17.19 -21.89 -24.23
C HIS A 106 18.48 -21.96 -25.07
N PHE A 107 19.45 -21.07 -24.82
CA PHE A 107 20.74 -21.09 -25.53
C PHE A 107 21.56 -22.36 -25.23
N VAL A 108 21.57 -22.83 -23.98
CA VAL A 108 22.24 -24.09 -23.61
C VAL A 108 21.60 -25.28 -24.30
N ARG A 109 20.26 -25.33 -24.38
CA ARG A 109 19.52 -26.39 -25.08
C ARG A 109 19.85 -26.40 -26.57
N ALA A 110 19.75 -25.25 -27.24
CA ALA A 110 20.04 -25.12 -28.67
C ALA A 110 21.49 -25.50 -29.03
N ARG A 111 22.44 -25.30 -28.10
CA ARG A 111 23.83 -25.72 -28.27
C ARG A 111 24.03 -27.23 -28.14
N ASN A 112 23.24 -27.91 -27.32
CA ASN A 112 23.35 -29.36 -27.09
C ASN A 112 22.58 -30.19 -28.12
N GLU A 113 21.71 -29.57 -28.93
CA GLU A 113 20.93 -30.21 -29.99
C GLU A 113 21.63 -30.18 -31.37
N ASN A 114 22.79 -29.52 -31.48
CA ASN A 114 23.70 -29.53 -32.64
C ASN A 114 24.93 -30.41 -32.37
#